data_AF-A0A1F9GZ84-F1
#
_entry.id   AF-A0A1F9GZ84-F1
#
_cell.length_a   1.000
_cell.length_b   1.000
_cell.length_c   1.000
_cell.angle_alpha   90.00
_cell.angle_beta   90.00
_cell.angle_gamma   90.00
#
_symmetry.space_group_name_H-M   'P 1'
#
loop_
_entity.id
_entity.type
_entity.pdbx_description
1 polymer ?
#
loop_
_entity_poly.entity_id
_entity_poly.type
_entity_poly.pdbx_seq_one_letter_code
_entity_poly.pdbx_strand_id
1 'polypeptide(L)'
;MSIEYKNRSLDVDEFQEFVSTASSLEPPRAVSVKIVGELRRALNPPPAAIFMKLSIIHLLVGTITLLFCPQFGVGIFHNHGLVALFERFGHLGCMILCGALFLGSSMVVAAAVLRPEEIKILRRGTIFHLMLLSTLSIALFSCVNAEITLSRGMVWFLGSVLGGITALEFLWSIRRHIILSK
;
A
#
# COMPACT_ATOMS: atom_id res chain seq x y z
N MET A 1 18.34 -53.12 -33.17
CA MET A 1 17.36 -52.07 -32.78
C MET A 1 18.17 -50.95 -32.17
N SER A 2 18.63 -50.02 -33.01
CA SER A 2 19.60 -48.99 -32.67
C SER A 2 18.86 -47.68 -32.67
N ILE A 3 18.77 -47.03 -31.50
CA ILE A 3 18.11 -45.74 -31.37
C ILE A 3 19.06 -44.70 -31.98
N GLU A 4 18.65 -44.16 -33.13
CA GLU A 4 19.35 -43.13 -33.87
C GLU A 4 19.25 -41.81 -33.08
N TYR A 5 20.35 -41.43 -32.42
CA TYR A 5 20.48 -40.13 -31.76
C TYR A 5 20.55 -39.03 -32.83
N LYS A 6 19.38 -38.53 -33.24
CA LYS A 6 19.24 -37.38 -34.15
C LYS A 6 19.75 -36.11 -33.45
N ASN A 7 21.01 -35.82 -33.79
CA ASN A 7 21.76 -34.56 -33.74
C ASN A 7 21.17 -33.37 -32.94
N ARG A 8 21.88 -33.03 -31.86
CA ARG A 8 21.78 -31.80 -31.06
C ARG A 8 22.49 -30.61 -31.76
N SER A 9 22.39 -30.52 -33.08
CA SER A 9 22.92 -29.39 -33.87
C SER A 9 21.81 -28.43 -34.33
N LEU A 10 20.54 -28.79 -34.14
CA LEU A 10 19.39 -27.98 -34.56
C LEU A 10 19.23 -26.68 -33.73
N ASP A 11 19.87 -26.57 -32.57
CA ASP A 11 19.63 -25.49 -31.60
C ASP A 11 20.56 -24.27 -31.82
N VAL A 12 21.78 -24.47 -32.31
CA VAL A 12 22.78 -23.38 -32.43
C VAL A 12 22.64 -22.66 -33.77
N ASP A 13 22.42 -23.40 -34.85
CA ASP A 13 22.29 -22.82 -36.19
C ASP A 13 20.97 -22.03 -36.32
N GLU A 14 19.86 -22.57 -35.78
CA GLU A 14 18.56 -21.88 -35.73
C GLU A 14 18.61 -20.63 -34.84
N PHE A 15 19.33 -20.69 -33.71
CA PHE A 15 19.58 -19.53 -32.86
C PHE A 15 20.45 -18.47 -33.56
N GLN A 16 21.49 -18.86 -34.28
CA GLN A 16 22.31 -17.93 -35.05
C GLN A 16 21.56 -17.31 -36.23
N GLU A 17 20.71 -18.07 -36.92
CA GLU A 17 19.81 -17.58 -37.96
C GLU A 17 18.80 -16.57 -37.38
N PHE A 18 18.21 -16.89 -36.23
CA PHE A 18 17.33 -15.97 -35.53
C PHE A 18 18.04 -14.68 -35.12
N VAL A 19 19.23 -14.76 -34.51
CA VAL A 19 19.99 -13.57 -34.07
C VAL A 19 20.42 -12.72 -35.25
N SER A 20 20.94 -13.32 -36.32
CA SER A 20 21.38 -12.59 -37.51
C SER A 20 20.21 -11.91 -38.24
N THR A 21 19.07 -12.58 -38.32
CA THR A 21 17.84 -12.02 -38.95
C THR A 21 17.21 -10.94 -38.07
N ALA A 22 17.09 -11.18 -36.76
CA ALA A 22 16.53 -10.23 -35.80
C ALA A 22 17.37 -8.95 -35.66
N SER A 23 18.70 -9.04 -35.84
CA SER A 23 19.60 -7.89 -35.84
C SER A 23 19.32 -6.92 -36.99
N SER A 24 18.73 -7.40 -38.09
CA SER A 24 18.42 -6.62 -39.29
C SER A 24 17.00 -6.03 -39.31
N LEU A 25 16.11 -6.52 -38.44
CA LEU A 25 14.70 -6.13 -38.36
C LEU A 25 14.47 -5.27 -37.12
N GLU A 26 14.71 -3.96 -37.22
CA GLU A 26 14.30 -3.03 -36.17
C GLU A 26 12.76 -2.96 -36.10
N PRO A 27 12.16 -3.11 -34.91
CA PRO A 27 10.73 -2.88 -34.75
C PRO A 27 10.41 -1.43 -35.14
N PRO A 28 9.24 -1.16 -35.77
CA PRO A 28 8.86 0.19 -36.16
C PRO A 28 9.02 1.15 -34.98
N ARG A 29 9.75 2.26 -35.19
CA ARG A 29 10.08 3.23 -34.12
C ARG A 29 8.85 3.69 -33.34
N ALA A 30 7.72 3.85 -34.01
CA ALA A 30 6.44 4.21 -33.39
C ALA A 30 5.98 3.19 -32.34
N VAL A 31 6.14 1.89 -32.61
CA VAL A 31 5.77 0.81 -31.68
C VAL A 31 6.75 0.77 -30.50
N SER A 32 8.06 0.87 -30.76
CA SER A 32 9.08 0.89 -29.72
C SER A 32 8.90 2.07 -28.75
N VAL A 33 8.71 3.28 -29.27
CA VAL A 33 8.45 4.49 -28.46
C VAL A 33 7.17 4.35 -27.63
N LYS A 34 6.11 3.77 -28.22
CA LYS A 34 4.85 3.54 -27.52
C LYS A 34 5.02 2.55 -26.36
N ILE A 35 5.62 1.38 -26.62
CA ILE A 35 5.81 0.33 -25.60
C ILE A 35 6.72 0.85 -24.46
N VAL A 36 7.85 1.48 -24.80
CA VAL A 36 8.77 2.04 -23.79
C VAL A 36 8.07 3.13 -22.97
N GLY A 37 7.25 3.97 -23.61
CA GLY A 37 6.46 4.99 -22.93
C GLY A 37 5.44 4.40 -21.95
N GLU A 38 4.71 3.37 -22.36
CA GLU A 38 3.75 2.66 -21.50
C GLU A 38 4.45 1.96 -20.33
N LEU A 39 5.57 1.27 -20.60
CA LEU A 39 6.38 0.61 -19.58
C LEU A 39 6.91 1.62 -18.55
N ARG A 40 7.39 2.78 -18.99
CA ARG A 40 7.91 3.82 -18.08
C ARG A 40 6.83 4.35 -17.14
N ARG A 41 5.60 4.53 -17.63
CA ARG A 41 4.44 4.96 -16.83
C ARG A 41 3.99 3.86 -15.87
N ALA A 42 4.03 2.60 -16.30
CA ALA A 42 3.69 1.46 -15.44
C ALA A 42 4.70 1.29 -14.29
N LEU A 43 5.99 1.51 -14.56
CA LEU A 43 7.08 1.36 -13.58
C LEU A 43 7.29 2.58 -12.68
N ASN A 44 6.86 3.77 -13.11
CA ASN A 44 6.98 5.02 -12.34
C ASN A 44 5.63 5.73 -12.24
N PRO A 45 4.68 5.18 -11.45
CA PRO A 45 3.40 5.85 -11.22
C PRO A 45 3.63 7.20 -10.51
N PRO A 46 2.86 8.24 -10.84
CA PRO A 46 3.02 9.55 -10.23
C PRO A 46 2.63 9.50 -8.74
N PRO A 47 3.42 10.12 -7.83
CA PRO A 47 3.16 10.08 -6.38
C PRO A 47 1.75 10.56 -5.99
N ALA A 48 1.23 11.58 -6.68
CA ALA A 48 -0.11 12.09 -6.44
C ALA A 48 -1.20 11.04 -6.70
N ALA A 49 -1.06 10.20 -7.74
CA ALA A 49 -2.02 9.13 -8.00
C ALA A 49 -2.00 8.06 -6.91
N ILE A 50 -0.81 7.75 -6.36
CA ILE A 50 -0.66 6.81 -5.24
C ILE A 50 -1.33 7.38 -3.99
N PHE A 51 -1.10 8.66 -3.68
CA PHE A 51 -1.74 9.33 -2.56
C PHE A 51 -3.27 9.36 -2.73
N MET A 52 -3.78 9.64 -3.92
CA MET A 52 -5.23 9.59 -4.18
C MET A 52 -5.82 8.20 -3.94
N LYS A 53 -5.16 7.14 -4.42
CA LYS A 53 -5.59 5.76 -4.11
C LYS A 53 -5.55 5.47 -2.62
N LEU A 54 -4.49 5.91 -1.93
CA LEU A 54 -4.34 5.74 -0.50
C LEU A 54 -5.44 6.46 0.28
N SER A 55 -5.80 7.67 -0.11
CA SER A 55 -6.86 8.47 0.51
C SER A 55 -8.24 7.83 0.30
N ILE A 56 -8.53 7.26 -0.88
CA ILE A 56 -9.78 6.53 -1.12
C ILE A 56 -9.84 5.28 -0.23
N ILE A 57 -8.76 4.50 -0.18
CA ILE A 57 -8.68 3.32 0.70
C ILE A 57 -8.88 3.74 2.15
N HIS A 58 -8.20 4.80 2.59
CA HIS A 58 -8.29 5.32 3.95
C HIS A 58 -9.70 5.79 4.29
N LEU A 59 -10.38 6.47 3.37
CA LEU A 59 -11.76 6.90 3.58
C LEU A 59 -12.68 5.69 3.79
N LEU A 60 -12.60 4.68 2.92
CA LEU A 60 -13.44 3.49 3.01
C LEU A 60 -13.14 2.66 4.28
N VAL A 61 -11.88 2.32 4.51
CA VAL A 61 -11.45 1.50 5.65
C VAL A 61 -11.59 2.26 6.97
N GLY A 62 -11.34 3.56 6.96
CA GLY A 62 -11.55 4.45 8.09
C GLY A 62 -13.01 4.48 8.48
N THR A 63 -13.94 4.70 7.54
CA THR A 63 -15.38 4.64 7.81
C THR A 63 -15.80 3.29 8.39
N ILE A 64 -15.29 2.18 7.85
CA ILE A 64 -15.55 0.83 8.41
C ILE A 64 -15.00 0.71 9.83
N THR A 65 -13.78 1.19 10.08
CA THR A 65 -13.17 1.18 11.41
C THR A 65 -14.01 1.96 12.42
N LEU A 66 -14.62 3.09 12.03
CA LEU A 66 -15.50 3.89 12.89
C LEU A 66 -16.80 3.17 13.30
N LEU A 67 -17.17 2.08 12.61
CA LEU A 67 -18.29 1.24 13.03
C LEU A 67 -17.96 0.44 14.30
N PHE A 68 -16.69 0.08 14.53
CA PHE A 68 -16.27 -0.81 15.61
C PHE A 68 -15.31 -0.16 16.62
N CYS A 69 -14.58 0.88 16.21
CA CYS A 69 -13.98 1.86 17.11
C CYS A 69 -14.47 3.27 16.74
N PRO A 70 -15.59 3.71 17.35
CA PRO A 70 -15.95 5.11 17.37
C PRO A 70 -14.79 5.94 17.93
N GLN A 71 -14.32 6.91 17.17
CA GLN A 71 -13.18 7.75 17.57
C GLN A 71 -13.65 9.18 17.74
N PHE A 72 -13.29 9.80 18.86
CA PHE A 72 -13.71 11.16 19.19
C PHE A 72 -15.23 11.36 19.11
N GLY A 73 -16.02 10.37 19.56
CA GLY A 73 -17.50 10.45 19.48
C GLY A 73 -18.08 10.30 18.07
N VAL A 74 -17.24 10.06 17.06
CA VAL A 74 -17.68 9.79 15.68
C VAL A 74 -17.81 8.26 15.50
N GLY A 75 -19.03 7.77 15.44
CA GLY A 75 -19.35 6.36 15.19
C GLY A 75 -20.84 6.08 15.28
N ILE A 76 -21.28 4.96 14.70
CA ILE A 76 -22.71 4.59 14.66
C ILE A 76 -23.07 3.73 15.88
N PHE A 77 -22.23 2.74 16.20
CA PHE A 77 -22.44 1.84 17.34
C PHE A 77 -21.70 2.37 18.57
N HIS A 78 -22.43 2.67 19.64
CA HIS A 78 -21.85 3.16 20.89
C HIS A 78 -21.55 1.99 21.83
N ASN A 79 -20.38 2.01 22.50
CA ASN A 79 -20.00 1.14 23.62
C ASN A 79 -19.96 -0.39 23.38
N HIS A 80 -19.76 -0.84 22.14
CA HIS A 80 -19.60 -2.25 21.83
C HIS A 80 -18.38 -2.48 20.91
N GLY A 81 -17.72 -3.63 21.05
CA GLY A 81 -16.61 -4.05 20.19
C GLY A 81 -15.21 -3.70 20.71
N LEU A 82 -14.33 -3.24 19.82
CA LEU A 82 -12.90 -3.05 20.08
C LEU A 82 -12.62 -1.91 21.07
N VAL A 83 -13.47 -0.89 21.12
CA VAL A 83 -13.32 0.23 22.07
C VAL A 83 -13.43 -0.24 23.51
N ALA A 84 -14.41 -1.10 23.83
CA ALA A 84 -14.56 -1.63 25.18
C ALA A 84 -13.34 -2.47 25.63
N LEU A 85 -12.64 -3.11 24.68
CA LEU A 85 -11.38 -3.80 24.96
C LEU A 85 -10.24 -2.79 25.19
N PHE A 86 -10.15 -1.76 24.36
CA PHE A 86 -9.06 -0.78 24.42
C PHE A 86 -9.15 0.18 25.61
N GLU A 87 -10.36 0.48 26.08
CA GLU A 87 -10.59 1.27 27.29
C GLU A 87 -10.02 0.63 28.56
N ARG A 88 -9.82 -0.70 28.57
CA ARG A 88 -9.13 -1.39 29.68
C ARG A 88 -7.67 -0.95 29.86
N PHE A 89 -7.06 -0.39 28.83
CA PHE A 89 -5.70 0.18 28.88
C PHE A 89 -5.71 1.67 29.30
N GLY A 90 -6.85 2.19 29.74
CA GLY A 90 -7.04 3.59 30.08
C GLY A 90 -7.24 4.48 28.85
N HIS A 91 -7.62 5.74 29.10
CA HIS A 91 -7.97 6.69 28.04
C HIS A 91 -6.83 6.92 27.03
N LEU A 92 -5.58 7.01 27.51
CA LEU A 92 -4.42 7.18 26.64
C LEU A 92 -4.14 5.93 25.80
N GLY A 93 -4.23 4.74 26.40
CA GLY A 93 -4.08 3.47 25.69
C GLY A 93 -5.12 3.32 24.58
N CYS A 94 -6.38 3.66 24.85
CA CYS A 94 -7.44 3.64 23.86
C CYS A 94 -7.15 4.57 22.67
N MET A 95 -6.65 5.78 22.92
CA MET A 95 -6.32 6.75 21.86
C MET A 95 -5.18 6.25 20.97
N ILE A 96 -4.11 5.71 21.55
CA ILE A 96 -3.00 5.14 20.79
C ILE A 96 -3.47 3.96 19.94
N LEU A 97 -4.19 3.01 20.56
CA LEU A 97 -4.61 1.79 19.89
C LEU A 97 -5.64 2.04 18.80
N CYS A 98 -6.62 2.94 19.01
CA CYS A 98 -7.56 3.29 17.95
C CYS A 98 -6.91 4.08 16.82
N GLY A 99 -5.99 5.01 17.12
CA GLY A 99 -5.20 5.66 16.07
C GLY A 99 -4.41 4.64 15.24
N ALA A 100 -3.72 3.72 15.92
CA ALA A 100 -2.95 2.66 15.29
C ALA A 100 -3.82 1.73 14.44
N LEU A 101 -4.99 1.34 14.94
CA LEU A 101 -5.95 0.52 14.20
C LEU A 101 -6.48 1.27 12.97
N PHE A 102 -6.82 2.54 13.10
CA PHE A 102 -7.44 3.34 12.05
C PHE A 102 -6.52 3.51 10.83
N LEU A 103 -5.28 3.95 11.06
CA LEU A 103 -4.33 4.15 9.97
C LEU A 103 -3.60 2.84 9.60
N GLY A 104 -3.37 1.96 10.57
CA GLY A 104 -2.77 0.64 10.35
C GLY A 104 -3.63 -0.25 9.45
N SER A 105 -4.93 -0.36 9.72
CA SER A 105 -5.85 -1.11 8.83
C SER A 105 -5.88 -0.54 7.41
N SER A 106 -5.83 0.79 7.28
CA SER A 106 -5.73 1.46 5.97
C SER A 106 -4.44 1.06 5.23
N MET A 107 -3.30 0.98 5.93
CA MET A 107 -2.05 0.49 5.35
C MET A 107 -2.09 -1.00 5.02
N VAL A 108 -2.80 -1.81 5.82
CA VAL A 108 -2.99 -3.23 5.53
C VAL A 108 -3.68 -3.42 4.19
N VAL A 109 -4.82 -2.74 4.00
CA VAL A 109 -5.57 -2.81 2.75
C VAL A 109 -4.78 -2.19 1.59
N ALA A 110 -4.08 -1.08 1.82
CA ALA A 110 -3.22 -0.48 0.80
C ALA A 110 -2.11 -1.43 0.33
N ALA A 111 -1.46 -2.15 1.24
CA ALA A 111 -0.43 -3.12 0.90
C ALA A 111 -0.96 -4.33 0.10
N ALA A 112 -2.25 -4.67 0.26
CA ALA A 112 -2.92 -5.72 -0.50
C ALA A 112 -3.38 -5.24 -1.89
N VAL A 113 -3.88 -4.01 -2.00
CA VAL A 113 -4.48 -3.47 -3.24
C VAL A 113 -3.45 -2.84 -4.18
N LEU A 114 -2.41 -2.18 -3.65
CA LEU A 114 -1.43 -1.47 -4.47
C LEU A 114 -0.46 -2.42 -5.18
N ARG A 115 0.00 -1.99 -6.35
CA ARG A 115 1.02 -2.70 -7.14
C ARG A 115 2.40 -2.61 -6.45
N PRO A 116 3.32 -3.55 -6.70
CA PRO A 116 4.66 -3.52 -6.10
C PRO A 116 5.42 -2.20 -6.34
N GLU A 117 5.27 -1.62 -7.53
CA GLU A 117 5.91 -0.36 -7.93
C GLU A 117 5.33 0.83 -7.15
N GLU A 118 4.01 0.83 -6.93
CA GLU A 118 3.31 1.84 -6.14
C GLU A 118 3.72 1.76 -4.67
N ILE A 119 3.83 0.54 -4.11
CA ILE A 119 4.29 0.35 -2.72
C ILE A 119 5.73 0.82 -2.56
N LYS A 120 6.61 0.58 -3.53
CA LYS A 120 8.00 1.07 -3.47
C LYS A 120 8.06 2.60 -3.37
N ILE A 121 7.19 3.31 -4.10
CA ILE A 121 7.10 4.77 -4.03
C ILE A 121 6.44 5.22 -2.72
N LEU A 122 5.36 4.55 -2.29
CA LEU A 122 4.70 4.81 -1.00
C LEU A 122 5.68 4.69 0.17
N ARG A 123 6.55 3.67 0.15
CA ARG A 123 7.58 3.42 1.18
C ARG A 123 8.60 4.55 1.30
N ARG A 124 8.99 5.19 0.20
CA ARG A 124 9.92 6.33 0.23
C ARG A 124 9.34 7.55 0.96
N GLY A 125 8.03 7.74 0.89
CA GLY A 125 7.33 8.88 1.51
C GLY A 125 6.40 8.50 2.65
N THR A 126 6.55 7.31 3.26
CA THR A 126 5.54 6.74 4.16
C THR A 126 5.23 7.65 5.34
N ILE A 127 6.25 8.15 6.03
CA ILE A 127 6.04 9.02 7.20
C ILE A 127 5.24 10.27 6.79
N PHE A 128 5.59 10.90 5.67
CA PHE A 128 4.88 12.08 5.18
C PHE A 128 3.40 11.77 4.86
N HIS A 129 3.13 10.69 4.13
CA HIS A 129 1.75 10.29 3.80
C HIS A 129 0.93 9.96 5.06
N LEU A 130 1.53 9.28 6.04
CA LEU A 130 0.86 8.94 7.30
C LEU A 130 0.58 10.17 8.16
N MET A 131 1.55 11.08 8.28
CA MET A 131 1.34 12.35 9.00
C MET A 131 0.27 13.20 8.32
N LEU A 132 0.28 13.27 6.99
CA LEU A 132 -0.73 14.03 6.23
C LEU A 132 -2.12 13.43 6.42
N LEU A 133 -2.28 12.11 6.25
CA LEU A 133 -3.56 11.44 6.47
C LEU A 133 -4.02 11.60 7.91
N SER A 134 -3.15 11.37 8.89
CA SER A 134 -3.50 11.52 10.31
C SER A 134 -3.96 12.94 10.65
N THR A 135 -3.28 13.97 10.13
CA THR A 135 -3.68 15.36 10.33
C THR A 135 -5.02 15.66 9.66
N LEU A 136 -5.24 15.16 8.44
CA LEU A 136 -6.52 15.31 7.74
C LEU A 136 -7.66 14.62 8.50
N SER A 137 -7.43 13.42 9.05
CA SER A 137 -8.43 12.72 9.87
C SER A 137 -8.76 13.50 11.14
N ILE A 138 -7.75 14.00 11.87
CA ILE A 138 -7.98 14.82 13.07
C ILE A 138 -8.74 16.09 12.70
N ALA A 139 -8.35 16.78 11.63
CA ALA A 139 -9.04 17.98 11.17
C ALA A 139 -10.52 17.68 10.84
N LEU A 140 -10.78 16.57 10.15
CA LEU A 140 -12.14 16.12 9.86
C LEU A 140 -12.93 15.80 11.13
N PHE A 141 -12.33 15.07 12.07
CA PHE A 141 -12.97 14.79 13.36
C PHE A 141 -13.24 16.06 14.16
N SER A 142 -12.34 17.06 14.12
CA SER A 142 -12.53 18.36 14.76
C SER A 142 -13.66 19.17 14.12
N CYS A 143 -13.87 19.05 12.81
CA CYS A 143 -15.01 19.69 12.14
C CYS A 143 -16.35 19.03 12.50
N VAL A 144 -16.35 17.73 12.78
CA VAL A 144 -17.57 16.97 13.13
C VAL A 144 -17.88 17.02 14.62
N ASN A 145 -16.85 17.02 15.48
CA ASN A 145 -16.99 17.08 16.92
C ASN A 145 -16.02 18.09 17.54
N ALA A 146 -16.57 19.01 18.33
CA ALA A 146 -15.83 20.13 18.93
C ALA A 146 -14.96 19.74 20.14
N GLU A 147 -15.07 18.51 20.67
CA GLU A 147 -14.43 18.12 21.96
C GLU A 147 -13.07 17.41 21.84
N ILE A 148 -12.35 17.59 20.73
CA ILE A 148 -10.99 17.03 20.60
C ILE A 148 -10.00 17.94 21.32
N THR A 149 -9.57 17.52 22.52
CA THR A 149 -8.47 18.19 23.20
C THR A 149 -7.14 17.93 22.49
N LEU A 150 -6.25 18.91 22.48
CA LEU A 150 -4.93 18.81 21.85
C LEU A 150 -4.14 17.58 22.34
N SER A 151 -4.19 17.31 23.64
CA SER A 151 -3.52 16.15 24.26
C SER A 151 -4.00 14.82 23.70
N ARG A 152 -5.32 14.64 23.54
CA ARG A 152 -5.92 13.43 22.98
C ARG A 152 -5.58 13.29 21.50
N GLY A 153 -5.66 14.39 20.75
CA GLY A 153 -5.28 14.43 19.33
C GLY A 153 -3.82 14.03 19.09
N MET A 154 -2.88 14.51 19.92
CA MET A 154 -1.45 14.17 19.80
C MET A 154 -1.17 12.70 20.09
N VAL A 155 -1.77 12.14 21.13
CA VAL A 155 -1.60 10.72 21.50
C VAL A 155 -2.18 9.81 20.41
N TRP A 156 -3.34 10.19 19.87
CA TRP A 156 -3.95 9.50 18.75
C TRP A 156 -3.09 9.57 17.48
N PHE A 157 -2.57 10.76 17.16
CA PHE A 157 -1.66 10.98 16.02
C PHE A 157 -0.40 10.12 16.12
N LEU A 158 0.17 10.01 17.32
CA LEU A 158 1.34 9.16 17.53
C LEU A 158 0.99 7.68 17.27
N GLY A 159 -0.14 7.22 17.82
CA GLY A 159 -0.64 5.86 17.58
C GLY A 159 -0.88 5.57 16.10
N SER A 160 -1.50 6.51 15.38
CA SER A 160 -1.81 6.35 13.96
C SER A 160 -0.57 6.23 13.09
N VAL A 161 0.43 7.08 13.30
CA VAL A 161 1.70 7.03 12.54
C VAL A 161 2.46 5.74 12.85
N LEU A 162 2.57 5.34 14.13
CA LEU A 162 3.26 4.11 14.52
C LEU A 162 2.54 2.86 13.99
N GLY A 163 1.21 2.82 14.10
CA GLY A 163 0.39 1.72 13.57
C GLY A 163 0.49 1.61 12.05
N GLY A 164 0.50 2.74 11.34
CA GLY A 164 0.68 2.77 9.89
C GLY A 164 2.05 2.24 9.45
N ILE A 165 3.13 2.68 10.11
CA ILE A 165 4.51 2.22 9.80
C ILE A 165 4.62 0.72 10.04
N THR A 166 4.21 0.25 11.22
CA THR A 166 4.33 -1.17 11.61
C THR A 166 3.51 -2.07 10.69
N ALA A 167 2.28 -1.69 10.35
CA ALA A 167 1.44 -2.43 9.41
C ALA A 167 2.06 -2.54 8.01
N LEU A 168 2.58 -1.43 7.48
CA LEU A 168 3.17 -1.41 6.14
C LEU A 168 4.45 -2.25 6.07
N GLU A 169 5.33 -2.14 7.06
CA GLU A 169 6.57 -2.90 7.11
C GLU A 169 6.32 -4.40 7.30
N PHE A 170 5.40 -4.77 8.19
CA PHE A 170 5.03 -6.16 8.44
C PHE A 170 4.52 -6.84 7.16
N LEU A 171 3.56 -6.21 6.47
CA LEU A 171 2.99 -6.79 5.24
C LEU A 171 3.94 -6.76 4.07
N TRP A 172 4.78 -5.74 3.96
CA TRP A 172 5.82 -5.72 2.95
C TRP A 172 6.81 -6.86 3.15
N SER A 173 7.21 -7.14 4.40
CA SER A 173 8.07 -8.27 4.72
C SER A 173 7.46 -9.59 4.24
N ILE A 174 6.19 -9.83 4.58
CA ILE A 174 5.44 -11.01 4.13
C ILE A 174 5.39 -11.10 2.59
N ARG A 175 5.03 -10.00 1.92
CA ARG A 175 4.89 -9.95 0.47
C ARG A 175 6.21 -10.23 -0.23
N ARG A 176 7.32 -9.72 0.30
CA ARG A 176 8.67 -9.99 -0.23
C ARG A 176 8.99 -11.48 -0.18
N HIS A 177 8.67 -12.15 0.92
CA HIS A 177 8.88 -13.60 1.04
C HIS A 177 8.04 -14.40 0.05
N ILE A 178 6.78 -14.01 -0.18
CA ILE A 178 5.90 -14.70 -1.13
C ILE A 178 6.36 -14.49 -2.59
N ILE A 179 6.79 -13.28 -2.94
CA ILE A 179 7.23 -12.97 -4.32
C ILE A 179 8.58 -13.59 -4.64
N LEU A 180 9.53 -13.60 -3.69
CA LEU A 180 10.87 -14.17 -3.90
C LEU A 180 10.93 -15.71 -3.76
N SER A 181 9.86 -16.33 -3.27
CA SER A 181 9.75 -17.79 -3.18
C SER A 181 9.19 -18.44 -4.46
N LYS A 182 8.86 -17.64 -5.48
CA LYS A 182 8.47 -18.10 -6.81
C LYS A 182 9.57 -17.79 -7.81
#